data_AF-C7TNW7-F1
#
_entry.id   AF-C7TNW7-F1
#
_cell.length_a   1.000
_cell.length_b   1.000
_cell.length_c   1.000
_cell.angle_alpha   90.00
_cell.angle_beta   90.00
_cell.angle_gamma   90.00
#
_symmetry.space_group_name_H-M   'P 1'
#
loop_
_entity.id
_entity.type
_entity.pdbx_description
1 polymer ?
#
loop_
_entity_poly.entity_id
_entity_poly.type
_entity_poly.pdbx_seq_one_letter_code
_entity_poly.pdbx_strand_id
1 'polypeptide(L)'
;MLRSDSNSSVNTSSGRSTRLARMFQPKHEKSSKIRGNLPRGDVEMSIRYADDTRKLVVQVLRARQLLPWGKAGYCNPYAVVKLIVVETNKELQKRKTGVVKGSLSPVFDNHFEFDVDSQDLHNYKLQVLLKDDTNYGTFTSKPVLGQIDILLSMLDAHELPQQWVRLEAEQS
;
A
#
# COMPACT_ATOMS: atom_id res chain seq x y z
N MET A 1 68.05 6.81 13.76
CA MET A 1 66.68 6.89 13.23
C MET A 1 65.83 5.82 13.93
N LEU A 2 64.72 6.26 14.55
CA LEU A 2 63.45 5.54 14.85
C LEU A 2 63.53 4.29 15.77
N ARG A 3 63.04 4.36 17.03
CA ARG A 3 61.64 4.12 17.51
C ARG A 3 61.19 2.66 17.29
N SER A 4 60.51 1.92 18.17
CA SER A 4 59.95 2.08 19.52
C SER A 4 59.41 0.69 19.92
N ASP A 5 59.08 0.52 21.19
CA ASP A 5 58.53 -0.67 21.84
C ASP A 5 57.33 -1.32 21.13
N SER A 6 57.17 -2.63 21.31
CA SER A 6 55.90 -3.31 21.04
C SER A 6 55.51 -4.18 22.23
N ASN A 7 54.54 -3.63 22.96
CA ASN A 7 53.83 -4.21 24.08
C ASN A 7 52.92 -5.35 23.58
N SER A 8 52.83 -6.42 24.36
CA SER A 8 51.87 -7.50 24.15
C SER A 8 50.45 -7.06 24.48
N SER A 9 49.45 -7.65 23.82
CA SER A 9 48.22 -8.13 24.49
C SER A 9 47.38 -8.98 23.57
N VAL A 10 47.16 -10.20 24.04
CA VAL A 10 46.20 -11.19 23.58
C VAL A 10 44.77 -10.64 23.63
N ASN A 11 43.95 -10.97 22.64
CA ASN A 11 42.51 -11.08 22.82
C ASN A 11 42.02 -12.38 22.19
N THR A 12 41.71 -13.33 23.06
CA THR A 12 40.93 -14.51 22.76
C THR A 12 39.46 -14.15 22.89
N SER A 13 38.65 -14.48 21.88
CA SER A 13 37.28 -14.91 22.15
C SER A 13 36.80 -15.83 21.04
N SER A 14 36.71 -17.09 21.42
CA SER A 14 36.01 -18.17 20.74
C SER A 14 34.51 -17.87 20.70
N GLY A 15 33.99 -17.47 19.55
CA GLY A 15 32.55 -17.36 19.31
C GLY A 15 32.05 -18.52 18.46
N ARG A 16 31.48 -19.55 19.10
CA ARG A 16 30.71 -20.61 18.42
C ARG A 16 29.58 -19.96 17.61
N SER A 17 29.68 -20.00 16.28
CA SER A 17 28.62 -19.54 15.39
C SER A 17 27.42 -20.48 15.49
N THR A 18 26.41 -20.09 16.27
CA THR A 18 25.11 -20.77 16.27
C THR A 18 24.33 -20.31 15.03
N ARG A 19 23.75 -21.27 14.30
CA ARG A 19 23.01 -21.04 13.04
C ARG A 19 21.84 -20.05 13.19
N LEU A 20 21.39 -19.79 14.42
CA LEU A 20 20.31 -18.85 14.74
C LEU A 20 20.69 -17.37 14.52
N ALA A 21 21.98 -17.01 14.67
CA ALA A 21 22.44 -15.63 14.45
C ALA A 21 22.35 -15.18 12.97
N ARG A 22 22.22 -16.13 12.03
CA ARG A 22 22.00 -15.83 10.60
C ARG A 22 20.53 -15.66 10.21
N MET A 23 19.57 -15.92 11.12
CA MET A 23 18.13 -15.79 10.82
C MET A 23 17.61 -14.35 10.97
N PHE A 24 18.37 -13.45 11.62
CA PHE A 24 18.00 -12.06 11.84
C PHE A 24 18.97 -11.08 11.18
N GLN A 25 19.32 -11.32 9.91
CA GLN A 25 19.90 -10.24 9.11
C GLN A 25 18.76 -9.39 8.53
N PRO A 26 18.61 -8.10 8.89
CA PRO A 26 17.74 -7.20 8.16
C PRO A 26 18.37 -6.93 6.78
N LYS A 27 18.12 -7.82 5.82
CA LYS A 27 18.45 -7.60 4.41
C LYS A 27 17.38 -6.73 3.75
N HIS A 28 17.21 -5.46 4.17
CA HIS A 28 16.25 -4.62 3.47
C HIS A 28 16.41 -3.09 3.56
N GLU A 29 17.64 -2.57 3.61
CA GLU A 29 17.82 -1.10 3.69
C GLU A 29 18.22 -0.41 2.38
N LYS A 30 18.83 -1.13 1.42
CA LYS A 30 19.27 -0.54 0.14
C LYS A 30 18.27 -0.67 -1.02
N SER A 31 17.32 -1.62 -0.95
CA SER A 31 16.30 -1.83 -2.00
C SER A 31 15.03 -1.00 -1.81
N SER A 32 14.78 -0.49 -0.59
CA SER A 32 13.59 0.31 -0.27
C SER A 32 13.64 1.70 -0.91
N LYS A 33 14.80 2.38 -0.87
CA LYS A 33 14.97 3.72 -1.47
C LYS A 33 14.76 3.76 -2.98
N ILE A 34 15.22 2.74 -3.71
CA ILE A 34 15.03 2.66 -5.17
C ILE A 34 13.55 2.45 -5.49
N ARG A 35 12.86 1.55 -4.77
CA ARG A 35 11.42 1.34 -4.97
C ARG A 35 10.57 2.55 -4.61
N GLY A 36 10.98 3.37 -3.64
CA GLY A 36 10.27 4.59 -3.26
C GLY A 36 9.94 5.50 -4.44
N ASN A 37 10.86 5.62 -5.40
CA ASN A 37 10.70 6.51 -6.56
C ASN A 37 10.12 5.83 -7.81
N LEU A 38 9.85 4.51 -7.77
CA LEU A 38 9.31 3.81 -8.93
C LEU A 38 7.80 4.05 -9.06
N PRO A 39 7.27 4.21 -10.29
CA PRO A 39 5.83 4.28 -10.53
C PRO A 39 5.12 3.05 -9.97
N ARG A 40 3.95 3.25 -9.34
CA ARG A 40 3.16 2.16 -8.74
C ARG A 40 2.04 1.63 -9.64
N GLY A 41 1.88 2.24 -10.81
CA GLY A 41 0.79 1.99 -11.75
C GLY A 41 -0.34 3.00 -11.58
N ASP A 42 -1.45 2.73 -12.26
CA ASP A 42 -2.67 3.53 -12.19
C ASP A 42 -3.87 2.63 -11.88
N VAL A 43 -4.92 3.20 -11.30
CA VAL A 43 -6.23 2.57 -11.12
C VAL A 43 -7.30 3.40 -11.84
N GLU A 44 -8.18 2.74 -12.58
CA GLU A 44 -9.37 3.35 -13.16
C GLU A 44 -10.52 3.24 -12.16
N MET A 45 -11.06 4.38 -11.75
CA MET A 45 -12.09 4.45 -10.73
C MET A 45 -13.00 5.67 -10.92
N SER A 46 -14.15 5.65 -10.26
CA SER A 46 -15.08 6.77 -10.14
C SER A 46 -15.59 6.87 -8.70
N ILE A 47 -16.02 8.06 -8.32
CA ILE A 47 -16.67 8.35 -7.04
C ILE A 47 -17.87 9.23 -7.36
N ARG A 48 -19.03 8.94 -6.79
CA ARG A 48 -20.18 9.84 -6.86
C ARG A 48 -21.00 9.74 -5.60
N TYR A 49 -21.60 10.84 -5.19
CA TYR A 49 -22.65 10.80 -4.20
C TYR A 49 -24.01 10.56 -4.87
N ALA A 50 -24.79 9.64 -4.32
CA ALA A 50 -26.15 9.35 -4.75
C ALA A 50 -27.14 9.92 -3.73
N ASP A 51 -27.67 11.12 -3.99
CA ASP A 51 -28.55 11.83 -3.06
C ASP A 51 -29.82 11.03 -2.72
N ASP A 52 -30.42 10.38 -3.72
CA ASP A 52 -31.65 9.59 -3.57
C ASP A 52 -31.51 8.48 -2.52
N THR A 53 -30.32 7.87 -2.42
CA THR A 53 -30.04 6.77 -1.50
C THR A 53 -29.15 7.19 -0.33
N ARG A 54 -28.70 8.44 -0.30
CA ARG A 54 -27.74 9.01 0.68
C ARG A 54 -26.47 8.16 0.82
N LYS A 55 -25.90 7.78 -0.32
CA LYS A 55 -24.74 6.89 -0.37
C LYS A 55 -23.61 7.47 -1.18
N LEU A 56 -22.39 7.32 -0.66
CA LEU A 56 -21.19 7.50 -1.45
C LEU A 56 -20.90 6.21 -2.21
N VAL A 57 -20.95 6.29 -3.54
CA VAL A 57 -20.71 5.18 -4.46
C VAL A 57 -19.29 5.28 -5.00
N VAL A 58 -18.50 4.22 -4.85
CA VAL A 58 -17.13 4.12 -5.35
C VAL A 58 -17.03 2.94 -6.28
N GLN A 59 -16.63 3.17 -7.53
CA GLN A 59 -16.33 2.10 -8.49
C GLN A 59 -14.82 1.94 -8.61
N VAL A 60 -14.34 0.70 -8.46
CA VAL A 60 -12.96 0.34 -8.76
C VAL A 60 -12.98 -0.64 -9.92
N LEU A 61 -12.61 -0.18 -11.11
CA LEU A 61 -12.83 -0.91 -12.35
C LEU A 61 -11.66 -1.83 -12.66
N ARG A 62 -10.45 -1.27 -12.77
CA ARG A 62 -9.24 -2.02 -13.12
C ARG A 62 -7.99 -1.25 -12.73
N ALA A 63 -6.85 -1.91 -12.70
CA ALA A 63 -5.56 -1.26 -12.57
C ALA A 63 -4.64 -1.64 -13.74
N ARG A 64 -3.57 -0.87 -13.93
CA ARG A 64 -2.56 -1.14 -14.97
C ARG A 64 -1.16 -0.81 -14.47
N GLN A 65 -0.18 -1.48 -15.07
CA GLN A 65 1.25 -1.24 -14.82
C GLN A 65 1.62 -1.29 -13.33
N LEU A 66 0.99 -2.18 -12.56
CA LEU A 66 1.29 -2.34 -11.14
C LEU A 66 2.75 -2.76 -10.95
N LEU A 67 3.44 -2.13 -9.99
CA LEU A 67 4.79 -2.54 -9.60
C LEU A 67 4.71 -3.75 -8.66
N PRO A 68 5.15 -4.97 -9.06
CA PRO A 68 5.10 -6.13 -8.19
C PRO A 68 6.00 -5.96 -6.96
N TRP A 69 5.56 -6.50 -5.82
CA TRP A 69 6.35 -6.50 -4.59
C TRP A 69 7.50 -7.52 -4.63
N GLY A 70 7.26 -8.69 -5.20
CA GLY A 70 8.25 -9.76 -5.33
C GLY A 70 9.14 -9.65 -6.57
N LYS A 71 10.20 -10.46 -6.63
CA LYS A 71 11.08 -10.60 -7.81
C LYS A 71 10.47 -11.43 -8.95
N ALA A 72 9.33 -12.08 -8.69
CA ALA A 72 8.71 -13.02 -9.61
C ALA A 72 8.06 -12.36 -10.84
N GLY A 73 7.92 -11.03 -10.84
CA GLY A 73 7.36 -10.30 -11.98
C GLY A 73 5.83 -10.34 -12.09
N TYR A 74 5.14 -10.98 -11.15
CA TYR A 74 3.68 -11.01 -11.04
C TYR A 74 3.23 -10.72 -9.60
N CYS A 75 1.97 -10.35 -9.43
CA CYS A 75 1.30 -10.22 -8.13
C CYS A 75 -0.14 -10.74 -8.20
N ASN A 76 -0.77 -10.92 -7.05
CA ASN A 76 -2.18 -11.27 -6.92
C ASN A 76 -2.96 -10.06 -6.37
N PRO A 77 -3.22 -9.04 -7.20
CA PRO A 77 -3.75 -7.77 -6.72
C PRO A 77 -5.22 -7.86 -6.27
N TYR A 78 -5.54 -7.07 -5.25
CA TYR A 78 -6.90 -6.72 -4.84
C TYR A 78 -6.91 -5.29 -4.30
N ALA A 79 -8.01 -4.57 -4.48
CA ALA A 79 -8.18 -3.24 -3.91
C ALA A 79 -8.89 -3.29 -2.56
N VAL A 80 -8.49 -2.40 -1.66
CA VAL A 80 -9.13 -2.13 -0.38
C VAL A 80 -9.54 -0.68 -0.38
N VAL A 81 -10.83 -0.41 -0.21
CA VAL A 81 -11.37 0.95 -0.12
C VAL A 81 -11.80 1.20 1.32
N LYS A 82 -11.32 2.30 1.89
CA LYS A 82 -11.59 2.69 3.28
C LYS A 82 -12.16 4.10 3.33
N LEU A 83 -13.20 4.27 4.14
CA LEU A 83 -13.69 5.58 4.54
C LEU A 83 -13.08 5.92 5.90
N ILE A 84 -12.37 7.05 5.97
CA ILE A 84 -11.58 7.47 7.13
C ILE A 84 -12.00 8.87 7.56
N VAL A 85 -12.21 9.07 8.85
CA VAL A 85 -12.41 10.42 9.44
C VAL A 85 -11.10 11.19 9.36
N VAL A 86 -11.11 12.38 8.76
CA VAL A 86 -9.90 13.19 8.55
C VAL A 86 -9.27 13.62 9.89
N GLU A 87 -10.07 14.13 10.82
CA GLU A 87 -9.58 14.68 12.10
C GLU A 87 -8.92 13.61 13.00
N THR A 88 -9.53 12.43 13.09
CA THR A 88 -9.08 11.37 14.01
C THR A 88 -8.27 10.27 13.31
N ASN A 89 -8.17 10.31 11.98
CA ASN A 89 -7.61 9.26 11.13
C ASN A 89 -8.22 7.85 11.40
N LYS A 90 -9.45 7.82 11.92
CA LYS A 90 -10.16 6.58 12.28
C LYS A 90 -10.84 5.97 11.05
N GLU A 91 -10.56 4.70 10.79
CA GLU A 91 -11.28 3.90 9.77
C GLU A 91 -12.71 3.60 10.26
N LEU A 92 -13.72 4.02 9.49
CA LEU A 92 -15.13 3.76 9.81
C LEU A 92 -15.67 2.54 9.06
N GLN A 93 -15.40 2.49 7.77
CA GLN A 93 -15.92 1.47 6.88
C GLN A 93 -14.81 1.03 5.93
N LYS A 94 -14.78 -0.27 5.65
CA LYS A 94 -13.81 -0.89 4.76
C LYS A 94 -14.50 -1.90 3.86
N ARG A 95 -14.10 -1.88 2.59
CA ARG A 95 -14.53 -2.82 1.55
C ARG A 95 -13.31 -3.33 0.78
N LYS A 96 -13.44 -4.48 0.14
CA LYS A 96 -12.37 -5.07 -0.67
C LYS A 96 -12.93 -5.73 -1.91
N THR A 97 -12.13 -5.77 -2.97
CA THR A 97 -12.42 -6.52 -4.19
C THR A 97 -12.14 -8.01 -3.99
N GLY A 98 -12.50 -8.82 -4.98
CA GLY A 98 -11.88 -10.12 -5.17
C GLY A 98 -10.39 -9.99 -5.51
N VAL A 99 -9.66 -11.10 -5.34
CA VAL A 99 -8.25 -11.20 -5.73
C VAL A 99 -8.16 -11.65 -7.18
N VAL A 100 -7.44 -10.90 -8.01
CA VAL A 100 -7.08 -11.32 -9.36
C VAL A 100 -5.70 -11.97 -9.29
N LYS A 101 -5.52 -13.18 -9.82
CA LYS A 101 -4.25 -13.91 -9.71
C LYS A 101 -3.29 -13.56 -10.84
N GLY A 102 -2.00 -13.43 -10.50
CA GLY A 102 -0.89 -13.38 -11.47
C GLY A 102 -0.97 -12.24 -12.48
N SER A 103 -1.47 -11.05 -12.11
CA SER A 103 -1.71 -9.96 -13.04
C SER A 103 -1.15 -8.63 -12.54
N LEU A 104 -0.46 -7.90 -13.43
CA LEU A 104 -0.07 -6.50 -13.21
C LEU A 104 -1.08 -5.51 -13.82
N SER A 105 -2.16 -6.03 -14.42
CA SER A 105 -3.26 -5.23 -14.99
C SER A 105 -4.61 -5.89 -14.70
N PRO A 106 -4.99 -5.98 -13.42
CA PRO A 106 -6.20 -6.67 -12.99
C PRO A 106 -7.46 -5.90 -13.39
N VAL A 107 -8.54 -6.64 -13.66
CA VAL A 107 -9.90 -6.11 -13.80
C VAL A 107 -10.70 -6.56 -12.58
N PHE A 108 -11.30 -5.62 -11.88
CA PHE A 108 -12.04 -5.82 -10.64
C PHE A 108 -13.56 -5.68 -10.86
N ASP A 109 -13.98 -4.61 -11.55
CA ASP A 109 -15.37 -4.23 -11.81
C ASP A 109 -16.25 -4.23 -10.54
N ASN A 110 -15.69 -3.70 -9.44
CA ASN A 110 -16.35 -3.69 -8.15
C ASN A 110 -17.01 -2.34 -7.86
N HIS A 111 -18.19 -2.43 -7.25
CA HIS A 111 -19.00 -1.30 -6.81
C HIS A 111 -19.11 -1.35 -5.29
N PHE A 112 -18.80 -0.25 -4.61
CA PHE A 112 -18.89 -0.12 -3.17
C PHE A 112 -19.79 1.04 -2.80
N GLU A 113 -20.64 0.81 -1.80
CA GLU A 113 -21.51 1.82 -1.21
C GLU A 113 -21.11 2.06 0.24
N PHE A 114 -21.04 3.32 0.62
CA PHE A 114 -20.77 3.78 1.98
C PHE A 114 -21.90 4.69 2.44
N ASP A 115 -22.43 4.42 3.64
CA ASP A 115 -23.50 5.20 4.25
C ASP A 115 -22.91 6.44 4.91
N VAL A 116 -23.09 7.61 4.27
CA VAL A 116 -22.54 8.90 4.71
C VAL A 116 -23.54 10.00 4.33
N ASP A 117 -23.80 10.94 5.24
CA ASP A 117 -24.59 12.12 4.89
C ASP A 117 -23.77 13.07 4.02
N SER A 118 -24.40 13.63 2.98
CA SER A 118 -23.85 14.68 2.11
C SER A 118 -23.18 15.81 2.92
N GLN A 119 -23.79 16.22 4.03
CA GLN A 119 -23.30 17.31 4.87
C GLN A 119 -21.98 16.97 5.55
N ASP A 120 -21.75 15.69 5.84
CA ASP A 120 -20.56 15.23 6.56
C ASP A 120 -19.42 14.82 5.62
N LEU A 121 -19.63 14.79 4.29
CA LEU A 121 -18.62 14.34 3.32
C LEU A 121 -17.26 15.02 3.52
N HIS A 122 -17.27 16.32 3.85
CA HIS A 122 -16.05 17.11 4.08
C HIS A 122 -15.18 16.61 5.25
N ASN A 123 -15.76 15.84 6.17
CA ASN A 123 -15.06 15.27 7.33
C ASN A 123 -14.32 13.97 7.00
N TYR A 124 -14.46 13.46 5.78
CA TYR A 124 -13.94 12.15 5.39
C TYR A 124 -12.93 12.22 4.24
N LYS A 125 -12.05 11.23 4.25
CA LYS A 125 -11.24 10.87 3.10
C LYS A 125 -11.50 9.42 2.70
N LEU A 126 -11.42 9.17 1.40
CA LEU A 126 -11.32 7.81 0.86
C LEU A 126 -9.86 7.44 0.71
N GLN A 127 -9.49 6.28 1.24
CA GLN A 127 -8.20 5.65 0.97
C GLN A 127 -8.42 4.39 0.14
N VAL A 128 -7.80 4.34 -1.04
CA VAL A 128 -7.79 3.18 -1.93
C VAL A 128 -6.39 2.57 -1.90
N LEU A 129 -6.27 1.32 -1.47
CA LEU A 129 -5.00 0.59 -1.46
C LEU A 129 -5.07 -0.60 -2.42
N LEU A 130 -4.11 -0.72 -3.31
CA LEU A 130 -3.87 -1.93 -4.08
C LEU A 130 -2.87 -2.78 -3.31
N LYS A 131 -3.26 -4.01 -2.96
CA LYS A 131 -2.47 -4.94 -2.15
C LYS A 131 -2.23 -6.24 -2.90
N ASP A 132 -1.18 -6.95 -2.51
CA ASP A 132 -0.82 -8.24 -3.10
C ASP A 132 -1.14 -9.40 -2.16
N ASP A 133 -2.00 -10.32 -2.61
CA ASP A 133 -2.38 -11.51 -1.86
C ASP A 133 -1.40 -12.69 -2.01
N THR A 134 -0.28 -12.51 -2.73
CA THR A 134 0.77 -13.53 -2.83
C THR A 134 1.24 -13.97 -1.43
N ASN A 135 1.53 -15.27 -1.29
CA ASN A 135 2.03 -15.82 -0.04
C ASN A 135 3.53 -15.51 0.11
N TYR A 136 3.84 -14.39 0.77
CA TYR A 136 5.21 -14.00 1.14
C TYR A 136 5.67 -14.59 2.48
N GLY A 137 4.88 -15.50 3.07
CA GLY A 137 5.06 -16.07 4.40
C GLY A 137 3.81 -15.85 5.26
N THR A 138 3.41 -16.87 6.02
CA THR A 138 2.13 -16.92 6.75
C THR A 138 1.90 -15.74 7.71
N PHE A 139 2.97 -15.18 8.27
CA PHE A 139 2.91 -14.07 9.22
C PHE A 139 3.29 -12.72 8.62
N THR A 140 3.46 -12.64 7.30
CA THR A 140 3.80 -11.40 6.61
C THR A 140 2.54 -10.65 6.21
N SER A 141 2.42 -9.40 6.64
CA SER A 141 1.35 -8.51 6.18
C SER A 141 1.35 -8.40 4.66
N LYS A 142 0.16 -8.38 4.06
CA LYS A 142 0.00 -8.22 2.61
C LYS A 142 0.57 -6.87 2.18
N PRO A 143 1.61 -6.84 1.32
CA PRO A 143 2.27 -5.61 0.96
C PRO A 143 1.37 -4.72 0.11
N VAL A 144 1.53 -3.40 0.27
CA VAL A 144 0.86 -2.40 -0.56
C VAL A 144 1.67 -2.19 -1.83
N LEU A 145 0.99 -2.37 -2.97
CA LEU A 145 1.53 -2.12 -4.30
C LEU A 145 1.52 -0.62 -4.61
N GLY A 146 0.45 0.07 -4.21
CA GLY A 146 0.29 1.52 -4.25
C GLY A 146 -1.02 1.95 -3.59
N GLN A 147 -1.16 3.24 -3.34
CA GLN A 147 -2.34 3.81 -2.69
C GLN A 147 -2.72 5.18 -3.23
N ILE A 148 -3.95 5.60 -2.96
CA ILE A 148 -4.44 6.96 -3.20
C ILE A 148 -5.26 7.37 -1.97
N ASP A 149 -5.02 8.59 -1.49
CA ASP A 149 -5.85 9.26 -0.48
C ASP A 149 -6.58 10.42 -1.16
N ILE A 150 -7.92 10.42 -1.11
CA ILE A 150 -8.78 11.45 -1.72
C ILE A 150 -9.58 12.10 -0.59
N LEU A 151 -9.31 13.37 -0.32
CA LEU A 151 -10.16 14.18 0.54
C LEU A 151 -11.49 14.42 -0.19
N LEU A 152 -12.61 14.00 0.41
CA LEU A 152 -13.92 14.16 -0.24
C LEU A 152 -14.35 15.62 -0.34
N SER A 153 -13.79 16.49 0.50
CA SER A 153 -13.96 17.95 0.42
C SER A 153 -13.34 18.59 -0.82
N MET A 154 -12.41 17.89 -1.50
CA MET A 154 -11.72 18.41 -2.69
C MET A 154 -12.41 18.02 -4.00
N LEU A 155 -13.48 17.23 -3.95
CA LEU A 155 -14.22 16.79 -5.13
C LEU A 155 -15.30 17.81 -5.47
N ASP A 156 -15.22 18.36 -6.69
CA ASP A 156 -16.28 19.20 -7.24
C ASP A 156 -17.59 18.40 -7.34
N ALA A 157 -18.68 18.98 -6.86
CA ALA A 157 -20.01 18.34 -6.79
C ALA A 157 -20.01 16.96 -6.09
N HIS A 158 -19.03 16.69 -5.20
CA HIS A 158 -18.85 15.39 -4.55
C HIS A 158 -18.67 14.23 -5.54
N GLU A 159 -18.10 14.51 -6.71
CA GLU A 159 -17.89 13.54 -7.77
C GLU A 159 -16.44 13.49 -8.23
N LEU A 160 -15.98 12.27 -8.52
CA LEU A 160 -14.81 11.99 -9.33
C LEU A 160 -15.32 11.22 -10.55
N PRO A 161 -15.34 11.82 -11.76
CA PRO A 161 -15.74 11.09 -12.95
C PRO A 161 -14.79 9.92 -13.20
N GLN A 162 -15.28 8.90 -13.91
CA GLN A 162 -14.48 7.73 -14.25
C GLN A 162 -13.19 8.15 -14.97
N GLN A 163 -12.06 7.87 -14.33
CA GLN A 163 -10.75 8.24 -14.86
C GLN A 163 -9.65 7.36 -14.29
N TRP A 164 -8.48 7.44 -14.92
CA TRP A 164 -7.25 6.86 -14.40
C TRP A 164 -6.64 7.78 -13.34
N VAL A 165 -6.39 7.23 -12.16
CA VAL A 165 -5.71 7.90 -11.05
C VAL A 165 -4.40 7.20 -10.77
N ARG A 166 -3.32 7.96 -10.70
CA ARG A 166 -1.98 7.45 -10.42
C ARG A 166 -1.89 6.95 -8.99
N LEU A 167 -1.30 5.76 -8.82
CA LEU A 167 -1.02 5.21 -7.50
C LEU A 167 0.29 5.79 -6.94
N GLU A 168 0.25 6.15 -5.66
CA GLU A 168 1.42 6.62 -4.89
C GLU A 168 1.98 5.52 -4.00
N ALA A 169 3.21 5.72 -3.51
CA ALA A 169 3.80 4.82 -2.53
C ALA A 169 3.04 4.89 -1.18
N GLU A 170 3.06 3.79 -0.42
CA GLU A 170 2.51 3.77 0.94
C GLU A 170 3.25 4.80 1.81
N GLN A 171 2.53 5.81 2.27
CA GLN A 171 3.04 6.81 3.21
C GLN A 171 3.13 6.14 4.59
N SER A 172 4.35 6.06 5.11
CA SER A 172 4.69 5.44 6.40
C SER A 172 4.45 6.40 7.55
#